data_AF-A0A062XZ80-F1
#
_entry.id   AF-A0A062XZ80-F1
#
_cell.length_a   1.000
_cell.length_b   1.000
_cell.length_c   1.000
_cell.angle_alpha   90.00
_cell.angle_beta   90.00
_cell.angle_gamma   90.00
#
_symmetry.space_group_name_H-M   'P 1'
#
loop_
_entity.id
_entity.type
_entity.pdbx_description
1 polymer ?
#
loop_
_entity_poly.entity_id
_entity_poly.type
_entity_poly.pdbx_seq_one_letter_code
_entity_poly.pdbx_strand_id
1 'polypeptide(L)'
;MKARHLAEYAGLWLLALFFRALPRPWALALGAVVGQVGWWLRIRRQLVFANLEIAFPELSLRERQRLAAAAARNFGRTVAEFVRFAGRDRRRVGELVAVQGEQELREALAQGKGAVVVTAHLGAWALYVTALAARGIPCALLVGRQHNPYVDRFILGIPGDAVKFISKGRTAPREILKSLQEGRVVVMVADQDAGPRGTFAPFFGRPVSTLPLPG
;
A
#
# COMPACT_ATOMS: atom_id res chain seq x y z
N MET A 1 17.88 7.29 -21.11
CA MET A 1 17.50 7.59 -19.70
C MET A 1 16.98 9.01 -19.65
N LYS A 2 15.83 9.27 -19.02
CA LYS A 2 15.27 10.63 -18.93
C LYS A 2 15.84 11.34 -17.71
N ALA A 3 16.46 12.51 -17.86
CA ALA A 3 17.03 13.29 -16.75
C ALA A 3 16.01 13.55 -15.63
N ARG A 4 14.74 13.75 -16.00
CA ARG A 4 13.60 13.84 -15.09
C ARG A 4 13.48 12.64 -14.13
N HIS A 5 13.67 11.41 -14.63
CA HIS A 5 13.53 10.21 -13.79
C HIS A 5 14.64 10.13 -12.74
N LEU A 6 15.85 10.58 -13.08
CA LEU A 6 16.97 10.66 -12.14
C LEU A 6 16.74 11.73 -11.08
N ALA A 7 16.22 12.91 -11.47
CA ALA A 7 15.89 13.98 -10.53
C ALA A 7 14.77 13.56 -9.55
N GLU A 8 13.70 12.94 -10.04
CA GLU A 8 12.64 12.37 -9.22
C GLU A 8 13.17 11.34 -8.23
N TYR A 9 14.05 10.44 -8.70
CA TYR A 9 14.66 9.42 -7.86
C TYR A 9 15.60 10.01 -6.81
N ALA A 10 16.44 10.98 -7.19
CA ALA A 10 17.33 11.68 -6.27
C ALA A 10 16.52 12.40 -5.17
N GLY A 11 15.43 13.07 -5.53
CA GLY A 11 14.51 13.69 -4.57
C GLY A 11 13.90 12.68 -3.60
N LEU A 12 13.40 11.56 -4.11
CA LEU A 12 12.87 10.47 -3.26
C LEU A 12 13.94 9.90 -2.32
N TRP A 13 15.16 9.73 -2.81
CA TRP A 13 16.26 9.18 -2.03
C TRP A 13 16.71 10.13 -0.92
N LEU A 14 16.84 11.43 -1.22
CA LEU A 14 17.13 12.47 -0.22
C LEU A 14 16.03 12.56 0.84
N LEU A 15 14.76 12.49 0.42
CA LEU A 15 13.61 12.46 1.33
C LEU A 15 13.69 11.24 2.26
N ALA A 16 14.00 10.06 1.70
CA ALA A 16 14.17 8.85 2.48
C ALA A 16 15.32 8.97 3.48
N LEU A 17 16.49 9.51 3.09
CA LEU A 17 17.61 9.75 4.00
C LEU A 17 17.22 10.66 5.16
N PHE A 18 16.55 11.77 4.85
CA PHE A 18 16.08 12.72 5.86
C PHE A 18 15.13 12.05 6.87
N PHE A 19 14.08 11.38 6.40
CA PHE A 19 13.12 10.71 7.28
C PHE A 19 13.72 9.51 8.02
N ARG A 20 14.79 8.89 7.51
CA ARG A 20 15.53 7.80 8.18
C ARG A 20 16.36 8.31 9.35
N ALA A 21 16.89 9.52 9.28
CA ALA A 21 17.71 10.11 10.35
C ALA A 21 16.88 10.48 11.59
N LEU A 22 15.59 10.80 11.41
CA LEU A 22 14.71 11.18 12.52
C LEU A 22 14.33 9.98 13.42
N PRO A 23 14.06 10.18 14.71
CA PRO A 23 13.32 9.21 15.52
C PRO A 23 11.93 8.94 14.92
N ARG A 24 11.39 7.72 15.05
CA ARG A 24 10.08 7.36 14.44
C ARG A 24 8.94 8.31 14.85
N PRO A 25 8.77 8.69 16.14
CA PRO A 25 7.69 9.60 16.53
C PRO A 25 7.79 10.96 15.84
N TRP A 26 9.02 11.45 15.61
CA TRP A 26 9.29 12.73 14.96
C TRP A 26 9.01 12.66 13.45
N ALA A 27 9.42 11.57 12.81
CA ALA A 27 9.07 11.30 11.41
C ALA A 27 7.54 11.28 11.19
N LEU A 28 6.80 10.62 12.10
CA LEU A 28 5.33 10.58 12.05
C LEU A 28 4.69 11.94 12.30
N ALA A 29 5.18 12.69 13.28
CA ALA A 29 4.70 14.03 13.57
C ALA A 29 4.91 14.97 12.37
N LEU A 30 6.11 14.95 11.79
CA LEU A 30 6.44 15.74 10.62
C LEU A 30 5.62 15.31 9.39
N GLY A 31 5.45 14.01 9.16
CA GLY A 31 4.56 13.50 8.12
C GLY A 31 3.12 14.00 8.28
N ALA A 32 2.59 14.02 9.51
CA ALA A 32 1.27 14.57 9.80
C ALA A 32 1.19 16.07 9.49
N VAL A 33 2.23 16.85 9.85
CA VAL A 33 2.31 18.29 9.53
C VAL A 33 2.34 18.50 8.01
N VAL A 34 3.15 17.73 7.27
CA VAL A 34 3.19 17.81 5.80
C VAL A 34 1.81 17.49 5.20
N GLY A 35 1.13 16.46 5.69
CA GLY A 35 -0.24 16.13 5.29
C GLY A 35 -1.23 17.26 5.58
N GLN A 36 -1.11 17.89 6.76
CA GLN A 36 -1.94 19.04 7.15
C GLN A 36 -1.70 20.26 6.24
N VAL A 37 -0.45 20.55 5.90
CA VAL A 37 -0.08 21.63 4.98
C VAL A 37 -0.64 21.34 3.59
N GLY A 38 -0.51 20.11 3.08
CA GLY A 38 -1.10 19.71 1.80
C GLY A 38 -2.62 19.89 1.75
N TRP A 39 -3.30 19.63 2.87
CA TRP A 39 -4.72 19.91 3.01
C TRP A 39 -5.05 21.41 2.92
N TRP A 40 -4.30 22.27 3.61
CA TRP A 40 -4.47 23.72 3.55
C TRP A 40 -4.20 24.28 2.15
N LEU A 41 -3.19 23.73 1.45
CA LEU A 41 -2.89 24.01 0.05
C LEU A 41 -3.91 23.39 -0.93
N ARG A 42 -4.96 22.74 -0.42
CA ARG A 42 -6.07 22.14 -1.19
C ARG A 42 -5.63 21.04 -2.16
N ILE A 43 -4.49 20.39 -1.92
CA ILE A 43 -3.99 19.30 -2.77
C ILE A 43 -5.03 18.17 -2.79
N ARG A 44 -5.59 17.89 -3.97
CA ARG A 44 -6.65 16.89 -4.20
C ARG A 44 -7.89 17.04 -3.30
N ARG A 45 -8.12 18.23 -2.72
CA ARG A 45 -9.21 18.46 -1.76
C ARG A 45 -10.58 18.15 -2.35
N GLN A 46 -10.83 18.53 -3.60
CA GLN A 46 -12.09 18.24 -4.30
C GLN A 46 -12.34 16.73 -4.42
N LEU A 47 -11.32 15.97 -4.83
CA LEU A 47 -11.41 14.51 -4.95
C LEU A 47 -11.68 13.84 -3.59
N VAL A 48 -10.99 14.28 -2.54
CA VAL A 48 -11.21 13.76 -1.18
C VAL A 48 -12.65 14.03 -0.73
N PHE A 49 -13.18 15.23 -0.96
CA PHE A 49 -14.58 15.52 -0.62
C PHE A 49 -15.57 14.68 -1.41
N ALA A 50 -15.41 14.58 -2.73
CA ALA A 50 -16.28 13.77 -3.56
C ALA A 50 -16.33 12.31 -3.08
N ASN A 51 -15.18 11.74 -2.71
CA ASN A 51 -15.13 10.39 -2.15
C ASN A 51 -15.84 10.29 -0.79
N LEU A 52 -15.68 11.28 0.10
CA LEU A 52 -16.34 11.28 1.41
C LEU A 52 -17.86 11.51 1.32
N GLU A 53 -18.33 12.26 0.34
CA GLU A 53 -19.76 12.44 0.08
C GLU A 53 -20.42 11.14 -0.40
N ILE A 54 -19.70 10.33 -1.18
CA ILE A 54 -20.16 9.01 -1.61
C ILE A 54 -20.12 8.02 -0.44
N ALA A 55 -19.00 7.99 0.31
CA ALA A 55 -18.77 6.98 1.33
C ALA A 55 -19.54 7.24 2.63
N PHE A 56 -19.76 8.52 2.97
CA PHE A 56 -20.37 8.95 4.22
C PHE A 56 -21.42 10.08 3.96
N PRO A 57 -22.50 9.76 3.23
CA PRO A 57 -23.55 10.72 2.87
C PRO A 57 -24.30 11.30 4.08
N GLU A 58 -24.27 10.62 5.21
CA GLU A 58 -24.89 11.00 6.49
C GLU A 58 -24.12 12.10 7.25
N LEU A 59 -22.82 12.25 7.00
CA LEU A 59 -21.99 13.24 7.70
C LEU A 59 -22.28 14.67 7.23
N SER A 60 -22.33 15.61 8.17
CA SER A 60 -22.39 17.04 7.86
C SER A 60 -21.13 17.51 7.14
N LEU A 61 -21.22 18.66 6.46
CA LEU A 61 -20.06 19.29 5.81
C LEU A 61 -18.88 19.51 6.80
N ARG A 62 -19.17 19.90 8.05
CA ARG A 62 -18.15 20.12 9.09
C ARG A 62 -17.48 18.81 9.50
N GLU A 63 -18.24 17.72 9.62
CA GLU A 63 -17.70 16.40 9.94
C GLU A 63 -16.83 15.87 8.80
N ARG A 64 -17.29 15.97 7.55
CA ARG A 64 -16.48 15.60 6.38
C ARG A 64 -15.19 16.42 6.28
N GLN A 65 -15.23 17.72 6.60
CA GLN A 65 -14.02 18.56 6.64
C GLN A 65 -13.02 18.09 7.69
N ARG A 66 -13.49 17.74 8.89
CA ARG A 66 -12.64 17.20 9.97
C ARG A 66 -12.04 15.85 9.57
N LEU A 67 -12.85 14.97 9.00
CA LEU A 67 -12.42 13.65 8.53
C LEU A 67 -11.40 13.76 7.40
N ALA A 68 -11.62 14.63 6.42
CA ALA A 68 -10.70 14.86 5.31
C ALA A 68 -9.34 15.40 5.79
N ALA A 69 -9.33 16.35 6.74
CA ALA A 69 -8.10 16.84 7.34
C ALA A 69 -7.37 15.73 8.13
N ALA A 70 -8.10 14.89 8.87
CA ALA A 70 -7.53 13.74 9.56
C ALA A 70 -6.93 12.71 8.59
N ALA A 71 -7.63 12.42 7.48
CA ALA A 71 -7.16 11.55 6.42
C ALA A 71 -5.88 12.09 5.76
N ALA A 72 -5.80 13.40 5.51
CA ALA A 72 -4.59 14.04 4.97
C ALA A 72 -3.39 13.92 5.92
N ARG A 73 -3.59 14.16 7.22
CA ARG A 73 -2.54 13.93 8.25
C ARG A 73 -2.12 12.46 8.29
N ASN A 74 -3.06 11.53 8.21
CA ASN A 74 -2.77 10.10 8.20
C ASN A 74 -1.99 9.68 6.95
N PHE A 75 -2.38 10.18 5.78
CA PHE A 75 -1.66 9.93 4.54
C PHE A 75 -0.22 10.43 4.61
N GLY A 76 0.01 11.62 5.17
CA GLY A 76 1.36 12.13 5.41
C GLY A 76 2.20 11.25 6.35
N ARG A 77 1.59 10.67 7.39
CA ARG A 77 2.26 9.65 8.25
C ARG A 77 2.62 8.40 7.45
N THR A 78 1.69 7.87 6.65
CA THR A 78 1.94 6.71 5.79
C THR A 78 3.10 6.95 4.84
N VAL A 79 3.17 8.12 4.18
CA VAL A 79 4.29 8.47 3.30
C VAL A 79 5.60 8.55 4.07
N ALA A 80 5.61 9.17 5.26
CA ALA A 80 6.80 9.23 6.11
C ALA A 80 7.30 7.84 6.53
N GLU A 81 6.40 6.93 6.91
CA GLU A 81 6.77 5.54 7.21
C GLU A 81 7.29 4.82 5.97
N PHE A 82 6.62 4.97 4.85
CA PHE A 82 7.01 4.35 3.58
C PHE A 82 8.45 4.68 3.18
N VAL A 83 8.79 5.96 3.12
CA VAL A 83 10.14 6.40 2.71
C VAL A 83 11.19 6.06 3.78
N ARG A 84 10.80 6.04 5.05
CA ARG A 84 11.68 5.67 6.16
C ARG A 84 12.09 4.20 6.11
N PHE A 85 11.15 3.29 5.82
CA PHE A 85 11.39 1.85 5.84
C PHE A 85 11.93 1.30 4.53
N ALA A 86 11.91 2.09 3.46
CA ALA A 86 12.54 1.66 2.23
C ALA A 86 14.01 1.30 2.44
N GLY A 87 14.45 0.14 1.94
CA GLY A 87 15.85 -0.31 2.03
C GLY A 87 16.39 -0.54 3.45
N ARG A 88 15.54 -0.65 4.48
CA ARG A 88 15.96 -1.05 5.85
C ARG A 88 15.77 -2.55 6.10
N ASP A 89 16.40 -3.04 7.17
CA ASP A 89 16.22 -4.41 7.65
C ASP A 89 14.73 -4.69 7.98
N ARG A 90 14.18 -5.67 7.24
CA ARG A 90 12.83 -6.21 7.40
C ARG A 90 12.50 -6.61 8.84
N ARG A 91 13.48 -7.06 9.64
CA ARG A 91 13.27 -7.47 11.03
C ARG A 91 12.69 -6.34 11.88
N ARG A 92 13.20 -5.12 11.69
CA ARG A 92 12.71 -3.92 12.40
C ARG A 92 11.27 -3.56 12.01
N VAL A 93 10.83 -3.89 10.79
CA VAL A 93 9.43 -3.71 10.39
C VAL A 93 8.55 -4.76 11.07
N GLY A 94 9.02 -6.01 11.15
CA GLY A 94 8.33 -7.10 11.84
C GLY A 94 8.02 -6.79 13.31
N GLU A 95 8.97 -6.18 14.03
CA GLU A 95 8.86 -5.77 15.44
C GLU A 95 7.84 -4.66 15.69
N LEU A 96 7.57 -3.81 14.69
CA LEU A 96 6.67 -2.66 14.83
C LEU A 96 5.21 -2.97 14.52
N VAL A 97 4.95 -4.10 13.86
CA VAL A 97 3.62 -4.47 13.38
C VAL A 97 3.13 -5.67 14.16
N ALA A 98 2.04 -5.50 14.90
CA ALA A 98 1.29 -6.62 15.44
C ALA A 98 0.34 -7.16 14.36
N VAL A 99 0.28 -8.47 14.20
CA VAL A 99 -0.62 -9.14 13.25
C VAL A 99 -1.67 -9.90 14.04
N GLN A 100 -2.92 -9.47 13.93
CA GLN A 100 -4.06 -10.24 14.41
C GLN A 100 -4.47 -11.22 13.31
N GLY A 101 -4.83 -12.46 13.66
CA GLY A 101 -5.18 -13.49 12.68
C GLY A 101 -3.98 -14.27 12.12
N GLU A 102 -2.78 -14.16 12.73
CA GLU A 102 -1.57 -14.84 12.21
C GLU A 102 -1.69 -16.36 12.30
N GLN A 103 -2.31 -16.88 13.36
CA GLN A 103 -2.48 -18.32 13.57
C GLN A 103 -3.39 -18.91 12.49
N GLU A 104 -4.53 -18.29 12.25
CA GLU A 104 -5.52 -18.68 11.25
C GLU A 104 -4.89 -18.68 9.84
N LEU A 105 -4.05 -17.68 9.55
CA LEU A 105 -3.28 -17.64 8.31
C LEU A 105 -2.29 -18.82 8.21
N ARG A 106 -1.58 -19.15 9.29
CA ARG A 106 -0.64 -20.29 9.32
C ARG A 106 -1.37 -21.63 9.18
N GLU A 107 -2.52 -21.79 9.81
CA GLU A 107 -3.38 -22.98 9.67
C GLU A 107 -3.90 -23.15 8.24
N ALA A 108 -4.33 -22.05 7.60
CA ALA A 108 -4.71 -22.07 6.18
C ALA A 108 -3.53 -22.48 5.27
N LEU A 109 -2.33 -21.95 5.54
CA LEU A 109 -1.12 -22.30 4.80
C LEU A 109 -0.71 -23.77 5.00
N ALA A 110 -0.92 -24.33 6.18
CA ALA A 110 -0.61 -25.73 6.49
C ALA A 110 -1.41 -26.73 5.63
N GLN A 111 -2.52 -26.30 5.02
CA GLN A 111 -3.29 -27.11 4.07
C GLN A 111 -2.60 -27.28 2.71
N GLY A 112 -1.45 -26.62 2.47
CA GLY A 112 -0.64 -26.78 1.26
C GLY A 112 -1.21 -26.12 0.00
N LYS A 113 -2.20 -25.25 0.13
CA LYS A 113 -2.89 -24.57 -0.99
C LYS A 113 -2.47 -23.11 -1.19
N GLY A 114 -1.61 -22.58 -0.31
CA GLY A 114 -1.36 -21.15 -0.20
C GLY A 114 -2.56 -20.39 0.36
N ALA A 115 -2.51 -19.07 0.32
CA ALA A 115 -3.62 -18.22 0.76
C ALA A 115 -3.69 -16.94 -0.07
N VAL A 116 -4.89 -16.38 -0.22
CA VAL A 116 -5.09 -15.05 -0.81
C VAL A 116 -5.45 -14.07 0.29
N VAL A 117 -4.69 -12.97 0.39
CA VAL A 117 -5.01 -11.83 1.26
C VAL A 117 -5.44 -10.67 0.39
N VAL A 118 -6.72 -10.31 0.49
CA VAL A 118 -7.28 -9.13 -0.18
C VAL A 118 -7.29 -7.97 0.80
N THR A 119 -6.74 -6.83 0.40
CA THR A 119 -6.65 -5.62 1.22
C THR A 119 -6.90 -4.37 0.39
N ALA A 120 -6.82 -3.20 1.03
CA ALA A 120 -7.03 -1.88 0.45
C ALA A 120 -5.88 -0.94 0.84
N HIS A 121 -5.77 0.23 0.19
CA HIS A 121 -4.79 1.26 0.51
C HIS A 121 -5.16 1.99 1.81
N LEU A 122 -5.10 1.28 2.93
CA LEU A 122 -5.44 1.75 4.26
C LEU A 122 -4.21 1.78 5.17
N GLY A 123 -4.09 2.82 6.00
CA GLY A 123 -3.01 2.93 6.98
C GLY A 123 -1.61 2.80 6.37
N ALA A 124 -0.73 2.08 7.06
CA ALA A 124 0.64 1.80 6.63
C ALA A 124 0.71 0.57 5.70
N TRP A 125 -0.14 0.55 4.67
CA TRP A 125 -0.36 -0.61 3.78
C TRP A 125 0.93 -1.22 3.22
N ALA A 126 1.93 -0.39 2.93
CA ALA A 126 3.19 -0.83 2.38
C ALA A 126 4.04 -1.67 3.35
N LEU A 127 3.73 -1.67 4.64
CA LEU A 127 4.45 -2.43 5.65
C LEU A 127 3.86 -3.83 5.89
N TYR A 128 2.62 -4.09 5.49
CA TYR A 128 1.93 -5.35 5.81
C TYR A 128 2.65 -6.56 5.23
N VAL A 129 2.97 -6.53 3.93
CA VAL A 129 3.67 -7.64 3.27
C VAL A 129 5.08 -7.85 3.83
N THR A 130 5.77 -6.75 4.19
CA THR A 130 7.09 -6.81 4.81
C THR A 130 7.00 -7.40 6.21
N ALA A 131 5.96 -7.09 6.99
CA ALA A 131 5.74 -7.64 8.31
C ALA A 131 5.44 -9.15 8.29
N LEU A 132 4.69 -9.63 7.31
CA LEU A 132 4.47 -11.07 7.09
C LEU A 132 5.77 -11.77 6.66
N ALA A 133 6.49 -11.18 5.70
CA ALA A 133 7.77 -11.72 5.22
C ALA A 133 8.84 -11.78 6.34
N ALA A 134 8.86 -10.78 7.24
CA ALA A 134 9.75 -10.76 8.41
C ALA A 134 9.46 -11.90 9.42
N ARG A 135 8.23 -12.44 9.42
CA ARG A 135 7.80 -13.59 10.25
C ARG A 135 8.01 -14.95 9.58
N GLY A 136 8.74 -14.96 8.46
CA GLY A 136 9.00 -16.17 7.68
C GLY A 136 7.80 -16.67 6.88
N ILE A 137 6.74 -15.86 6.73
CA ILE A 137 5.59 -16.22 5.91
C ILE A 137 5.93 -15.94 4.44
N PRO A 138 5.95 -16.95 3.56
CA PRO A 138 6.31 -16.75 2.16
C PRO A 138 5.22 -15.96 1.44
N CYS A 139 5.57 -14.78 0.91
CA CYS A 139 4.61 -13.87 0.30
C CYS A 139 4.86 -13.68 -1.20
N ALA A 140 3.79 -13.38 -1.93
CA ALA A 140 3.81 -12.79 -3.25
C ALA A 140 2.91 -11.56 -3.28
N LEU A 141 3.34 -10.45 -3.89
CA LEU A 141 2.59 -9.20 -3.96
C LEU A 141 2.21 -8.89 -5.41
N LEU A 142 0.92 -8.75 -5.68
CA LEU A 142 0.44 -8.20 -6.95
C LEU A 142 0.62 -6.68 -6.97
N VAL A 143 1.51 -6.19 -7.83
CA VAL A 143 1.91 -4.78 -7.89
C VAL A 143 1.88 -4.23 -9.31
N GLY A 144 1.50 -2.95 -9.45
CA GLY A 144 1.58 -2.22 -10.71
C GLY A 144 2.96 -1.60 -10.90
N ARG A 145 3.49 -1.63 -12.14
CA ARG A 145 4.78 -1.00 -12.46
C ARG A 145 4.66 0.51 -12.39
N GLN A 146 5.64 1.16 -11.77
CA GLN A 146 5.75 2.61 -11.75
C GLN A 146 6.35 3.13 -13.07
N HIS A 147 5.94 4.32 -13.50
CA HIS A 147 6.44 4.95 -14.71
C HIS A 147 7.96 5.22 -14.67
N ASN A 148 8.48 5.55 -13.48
CA ASN A 148 9.89 5.78 -13.25
C ASN A 148 10.55 4.48 -12.73
N PRO A 149 11.45 3.84 -13.50
CA PRO A 149 12.03 2.54 -13.14
C PRO A 149 12.95 2.60 -11.91
N TYR A 150 13.54 3.75 -11.58
CA TYR A 150 14.34 3.90 -10.37
C TYR A 150 13.47 3.96 -9.12
N VAL A 151 12.33 4.66 -9.22
CA VAL A 151 11.31 4.68 -8.16
C VAL A 151 10.68 3.29 -8.02
N ASP A 152 10.37 2.62 -9.13
CA ASP A 152 9.87 1.24 -9.14
C ASP A 152 10.80 0.31 -8.35
N ARG A 153 12.10 0.30 -8.70
CA ARG A 153 13.11 -0.50 -8.00
C ARG A 153 13.25 -0.13 -6.53
N PHE A 154 13.16 1.16 -6.19
CA PHE A 154 13.21 1.61 -4.79
C PHE A 154 12.05 1.05 -3.97
N ILE A 155 10.83 1.08 -4.52
CA ILE A 155 9.62 0.59 -3.87
C ILE A 155 9.61 -0.94 -3.76
N LEU A 156 10.06 -1.64 -4.82
CA LEU A 156 10.18 -3.10 -4.79
C LEU A 156 11.31 -3.58 -3.88
N GLY A 157 12.29 -2.72 -3.57
CA GLY A 157 13.34 -3.02 -2.61
C GLY A 157 12.91 -2.99 -1.14
N ILE A 158 11.72 -2.45 -0.81
CA ILE A 158 11.27 -2.31 0.58
C ILE A 158 11.08 -3.66 1.28
N PRO A 159 10.36 -4.65 0.69
CA PRO A 159 10.23 -5.97 1.29
C PRO A 159 11.49 -6.83 1.11
N GLY A 160 12.42 -6.41 0.23
CA GLY A 160 13.59 -7.16 -0.18
C GLY A 160 13.24 -8.44 -0.94
N ASP A 161 14.19 -9.38 -1.01
CA ASP A 161 14.06 -10.63 -1.76
C ASP A 161 13.11 -11.66 -1.11
N ALA A 162 12.53 -11.33 0.05
CA ALA A 162 11.61 -12.20 0.78
C ALA A 162 10.20 -12.23 0.16
N VAL A 163 9.87 -11.26 -0.71
CA VAL A 163 8.57 -11.15 -1.37
C VAL A 163 8.74 -11.34 -2.87
N LYS A 164 7.95 -12.25 -3.43
CA LYS A 164 7.85 -12.41 -4.88
C LYS A 164 6.93 -11.33 -5.45
N PHE A 165 7.37 -10.57 -6.44
CA PHE A 165 6.52 -9.57 -7.08
C PHE A 165 5.84 -10.13 -8.31
N ILE A 166 4.52 -9.96 -8.38
CA ILE A 166 3.70 -10.33 -9.53
C ILE A 166 3.29 -9.02 -10.20
N SER A 167 3.68 -8.85 -11.46
CA SER A 167 3.31 -7.65 -12.21
C SER A 167 1.86 -7.75 -12.68
N LYS A 168 1.08 -6.68 -12.50
CA LYS A 168 -0.24 -6.57 -13.16
C LYS A 168 -0.08 -6.73 -14.67
N GLY A 169 -0.91 -7.59 -15.28
CA GLY A 169 -0.85 -7.85 -16.72
C GLY A 169 -1.40 -9.22 -17.11
N ARG A 170 -1.18 -9.62 -18.36
CA ARG A 170 -1.70 -10.87 -18.94
C ARG A 170 -1.19 -12.13 -18.22
N THR A 171 0.02 -12.09 -17.65
CA THR A 171 0.63 -13.21 -16.95
C THR A 171 0.21 -13.31 -15.48
N ALA A 172 -0.38 -12.25 -14.92
CA ALA A 172 -0.68 -12.16 -13.49
C ALA A 172 -1.52 -13.34 -12.97
N PRO A 173 -2.62 -13.78 -13.63
CA PRO A 173 -3.40 -14.92 -13.14
C PRO A 173 -2.58 -16.21 -13.01
N ARG A 174 -1.71 -16.48 -14.00
CA ARG A 174 -0.84 -17.66 -14.00
C ARG A 174 0.22 -17.59 -12.90
N GLU A 175 0.80 -16.41 -12.67
CA GLU A 175 1.78 -16.18 -11.61
C GLU A 175 1.17 -16.23 -10.21
N ILE A 176 -0.09 -15.77 -10.06
CA ILE A 176 -0.87 -15.91 -8.83
C ILE A 176 -1.09 -17.39 -8.52
N LEU A 177 -1.62 -18.16 -9.47
CA LEU A 177 -1.87 -19.59 -9.29
C LEU A 177 -0.58 -20.36 -8.96
N LYS A 178 0.51 -20.10 -9.68
CA LYS A 178 1.82 -20.68 -9.40
C LYS A 178 2.28 -20.36 -7.97
N SER A 179 2.07 -19.13 -7.50
CA SER A 179 2.48 -18.72 -6.16
C SER A 179 1.64 -19.39 -5.07
N LEU A 180 0.35 -19.59 -5.30
CA LEU A 180 -0.52 -20.35 -4.39
C LEU A 180 -0.09 -21.82 -4.31
N GLN A 181 0.23 -22.44 -5.45
CA GLN A 181 0.77 -23.82 -5.52
C GLN A 181 2.14 -23.95 -4.83
N GLU A 182 2.95 -22.89 -4.80
CA GLU A 182 4.20 -22.81 -4.03
C GLU A 182 3.95 -22.58 -2.52
N GLY A 183 2.69 -22.59 -2.05
CA GLY A 183 2.35 -22.37 -0.64
C GLY A 183 2.52 -20.93 -0.18
N ARG A 184 2.54 -19.95 -1.08
CA ARG A 184 2.70 -18.53 -0.74
C ARG A 184 1.38 -17.87 -0.36
N VAL A 185 1.46 -16.83 0.44
CA VAL A 185 0.39 -15.84 0.62
C VAL A 185 0.45 -14.84 -0.53
N VAL A 186 -0.56 -14.82 -1.39
CA VAL A 186 -0.72 -13.82 -2.45
C VAL A 186 -1.47 -12.61 -1.89
N VAL A 187 -0.79 -11.48 -1.78
CA VAL A 187 -1.34 -10.20 -1.31
C VAL A 187 -1.82 -9.38 -2.50
N MET A 188 -3.08 -8.95 -2.46
CA MET A 188 -3.73 -8.16 -3.50
C MET A 188 -4.35 -6.90 -2.87
N VAL A 189 -3.90 -5.73 -3.32
CA VAL A 189 -4.52 -4.44 -2.95
C VAL A 189 -5.57 -4.10 -4.01
N ALA A 190 -6.84 -4.31 -3.68
CA ALA A 190 -7.93 -4.48 -4.65
C ALA A 190 -9.01 -3.38 -4.60
N ASP A 191 -8.66 -2.19 -4.14
CA ASP A 191 -9.56 -1.03 -3.95
C ASP A 191 -9.40 0.08 -5.01
N GLN A 192 -8.56 -0.14 -6.02
CA GLN A 192 -8.40 0.78 -7.16
C GLN A 192 -9.17 0.28 -8.38
N ASP A 193 -9.62 1.24 -9.19
CA ASP A 193 -10.28 1.00 -10.47
C ASP A 193 -9.48 0.01 -11.34
N ALA A 194 -10.12 -1.10 -11.70
CA ALA A 194 -9.54 -2.12 -12.57
C ALA A 194 -9.73 -1.80 -14.07
N GLY A 195 -10.32 -0.64 -14.38
CA GLY A 195 -10.55 -0.17 -15.74
C GLY A 195 -11.68 -0.92 -16.45
N PRO A 196 -11.80 -0.83 -17.77
CA PRO A 196 -12.97 -1.31 -18.51
C PRO A 196 -13.21 -2.83 -18.46
N ARG A 197 -12.19 -3.61 -18.07
CA ARG A 197 -12.22 -5.08 -18.04
C ARG A 197 -12.28 -5.65 -16.63
N GLY A 198 -12.50 -4.80 -15.62
CA GLY A 198 -12.71 -5.27 -14.26
C GLY A 198 -14.11 -5.84 -14.06
N THR A 199 -14.32 -6.47 -12.91
CA THR A 199 -15.63 -6.98 -12.50
C THR A 199 -16.38 -5.86 -11.78
N PHE A 200 -17.58 -5.54 -12.25
CA PHE A 200 -18.39 -4.51 -11.60
C PHE A 200 -19.04 -5.08 -10.34
N ALA A 201 -18.77 -4.42 -9.21
CA ALA A 201 -19.35 -4.76 -7.91
C ALA A 201 -19.77 -3.48 -7.17
N PRO A 202 -20.77 -3.54 -6.29
CA PRO A 202 -21.17 -2.37 -5.50
C PRO A 202 -20.10 -2.01 -4.47
N PHE A 203 -19.71 -0.73 -4.44
CA PHE A 203 -18.87 -0.13 -3.40
C PHE A 203 -19.50 1.20 -2.97
N PHE A 204 -19.86 1.32 -1.69
CA PHE A 204 -20.68 2.42 -1.17
C PHE A 204 -21.95 2.67 -2.01
N GLY A 205 -22.64 1.58 -2.38
CA GLY A 205 -23.88 1.63 -3.16
C GLY A 205 -23.71 2.02 -4.64
N ARG A 206 -22.47 2.21 -5.13
CA ARG A 206 -22.19 2.52 -6.54
C ARG A 206 -21.52 1.34 -7.24
N PRO A 207 -21.91 1.00 -8.48
CA PRO A 207 -21.20 0.00 -9.27
C PRO A 207 -19.82 0.55 -9.66
N VAL A 208 -18.77 -0.13 -9.23
CA VAL A 208 -17.38 0.22 -9.56
C VAL A 208 -16.65 -0.97 -10.16
N SER A 209 -15.68 -0.69 -11.03
CA SER A 209 -14.83 -1.72 -11.61
C SER A 209 -13.77 -2.17 -10.62
N THR A 210 -13.84 -3.44 -10.21
CA THR A 210 -12.95 -4.07 -9.23
C THR A 210 -12.01 -5.07 -9.90
N LEU A 211 -10.89 -5.35 -9.24
CA LEU A 211 -9.92 -6.33 -9.71
C LEU A 211 -10.57 -7.73 -9.72
N PRO A 212 -10.64 -8.42 -10.87
CA PRO A 212 -11.16 -9.77 -10.91
C PRO A 212 -10.22 -10.67 -10.11
N LEU A 213 -10.78 -11.35 -9.10
CA LEU A 213 -10.06 -12.44 -8.43
C LEU A 213 -9.95 -13.61 -9.42
N PRO A 214 -8.84 -14.39 -9.37
CA PRO A 214 -8.80 -15.65 -10.08
C PRO A 214 -9.95 -16.54 -9.57
N GLY A 215 -10.82 -16.95 -10.50
CA GLY A 215 -11.83 -17.98 -10.33
C GLY A 215 -11.43 -19.22 -11.11
#